data_AF-A0A506XVM5-F1
#
_entry.id   AF-A0A506XVM5-F1
#
_cell.length_a   1.000
_cell.length_b   1.000
_cell.length_c   1.000
_cell.angle_alpha   90.00
_cell.angle_beta   90.00
_cell.angle_gamma   90.00
#
_symmetry.space_group_name_H-M   'P 1'
#
loop_
_entity.id
_entity.type
_entity.pdbx_description
1 polymer ?
#
loop_
_entity_poly.entity_id
_entity_poly.type
_entity_poly.pdbx_seq_one_letter_code
_entity_poly.pdbx_strand_id
1 'polypeptide(L)'
;MPSEFQVRRARTSDVPRILELIEPLVQSRILLGKERVVLYEAVQEFRVVEAPDGELLGCGALHVMWEDLGEVRTLAAADGMRGRGVGHALLERLEADALELGLTRLFCLTFETDFFQRHGFTEIGEGVVPPEVYAELVRSTDDGVAEFLDLARVKQNTLGNTRMLKTLV
;
A
#
# COMPACT_ATOMS: atom_id res chain seq x y z
N MET A 1 12.96 -23.11 -11.59
CA MET A 1 12.56 -22.14 -12.64
C MET A 1 13.05 -20.78 -12.17
N PRO A 2 13.83 -20.01 -12.95
CA PRO A 2 14.03 -18.62 -12.59
C PRO A 2 12.66 -17.98 -12.45
N SER A 3 12.43 -17.23 -11.38
CA SER A 3 11.16 -16.53 -11.20
C SER A 3 10.93 -15.62 -12.41
N GLU A 4 9.70 -15.59 -12.94
CA GLU A 4 9.36 -14.74 -14.10
C GLU A 4 9.58 -13.24 -13.83
N PHE A 5 9.77 -12.88 -12.57
CA PHE A 5 10.05 -11.53 -12.10
C PHE A 5 10.74 -11.57 -10.72
N GLN A 6 11.27 -10.43 -10.27
CA GLN A 6 11.89 -10.25 -8.97
C GLN A 6 11.25 -9.08 -8.21
N VAL A 7 10.96 -9.28 -6.92
CA VAL A 7 10.59 -8.18 -6.01
C VAL A 7 11.87 -7.59 -5.39
N ARG A 8 12.03 -6.27 -5.44
CA ARG A 8 13.17 -5.57 -4.83
C ARG A 8 12.77 -4.21 -4.26
N ARG A 9 13.68 -3.61 -3.47
CA ARG A 9 13.56 -2.20 -3.04
C ARG A 9 13.54 -1.28 -4.26
N ALA A 10 12.65 -0.27 -4.22
CA ALA A 10 12.66 0.80 -5.20
C ALA A 10 13.91 1.66 -5.05
N ARG A 11 14.33 2.27 -6.16
CA ARG A 11 15.37 3.29 -6.23
C ARG A 11 14.75 4.59 -6.73
N THR A 12 15.44 5.71 -6.54
CA THR A 12 14.98 7.00 -7.08
C THR A 12 14.79 6.96 -8.60
N SER A 13 15.59 6.16 -9.32
CA SER A 13 15.44 5.91 -10.75
C SER A 13 14.14 5.19 -11.15
N ASP A 14 13.46 4.53 -10.20
CA ASP A 14 12.19 3.85 -10.47
C ASP A 14 10.98 4.79 -10.35
N VAL A 15 11.11 5.94 -9.67
CA VAL A 15 9.98 6.85 -9.39
C VAL A 15 9.27 7.33 -10.67
N PRO A 16 9.96 7.71 -11.77
CA PRO A 16 9.28 8.03 -13.02
C PRO A 16 8.45 6.86 -13.57
N ARG A 17 8.95 5.63 -13.46
CA ARG A 17 8.26 4.41 -13.93
C ARG A 17 7.09 4.03 -13.01
N ILE A 18 7.23 4.24 -11.71
CA ILE A 18 6.13 4.08 -10.74
C ILE A 18 5.00 5.05 -11.08
N LEU A 19 5.31 6.32 -11.39
CA LEU A 19 4.31 7.31 -11.82
C LEU A 19 3.56 6.84 -13.07
N GLU A 20 4.30 6.41 -14.10
CA GLU A 20 3.70 5.89 -15.34
C GLU A 20 2.80 4.68 -15.08
N LEU A 21 3.20 3.78 -14.18
CA LEU A 21 2.43 2.59 -13.81
C LEU A 21 1.11 2.96 -13.09
N ILE A 22 1.13 3.94 -12.19
CA ILE A 22 -0.05 4.26 -11.36
C ILE A 22 -0.98 5.29 -12.00
N GLU A 23 -0.51 6.09 -12.96
CA GLU A 23 -1.29 7.15 -13.60
C GLU A 23 -2.66 6.69 -14.13
N PRO A 24 -2.79 5.54 -14.84
CA PRO A 24 -4.10 5.06 -15.28
C PRO A 24 -5.06 4.74 -14.13
N LEU A 25 -4.53 4.25 -13.01
CA LEU A 25 -5.30 3.92 -11.80
C LEU A 25 -5.74 5.20 -11.07
N VAL A 26 -4.92 6.24 -11.10
CA VAL A 26 -5.26 7.57 -10.56
C VAL A 26 -6.38 8.21 -11.40
N GLN A 27 -6.24 8.20 -12.73
CA GLN A 27 -7.26 8.72 -13.65
C GLN A 27 -8.59 7.97 -13.51
N SER A 28 -8.54 6.67 -13.25
CA SER A 28 -9.72 5.81 -13.01
C SER A 28 -10.25 5.88 -11.58
N ARG A 29 -9.69 6.74 -10.71
CA ARG A 29 -10.05 6.89 -9.30
C ARG A 29 -9.98 5.59 -8.48
N ILE A 30 -9.06 4.69 -8.85
CA ILE A 30 -8.71 3.48 -8.09
C ILE A 30 -7.61 3.78 -7.07
N LEU A 31 -6.66 4.64 -7.44
CA LEU A 31 -5.62 5.13 -6.55
C LEU A 31 -5.74 6.64 -6.35
N LEU A 32 -5.28 7.10 -5.18
CA LEU A 32 -5.06 8.52 -4.96
C LEU A 32 -3.73 8.94 -5.61
N GLY A 33 -3.79 9.99 -6.41
CA GLY A 33 -2.60 10.59 -7.00
C GLY A 33 -1.70 11.19 -5.93
N LYS A 34 -0.38 11.16 -6.17
CA LYS A 34 0.62 11.79 -5.31
C LYS A 34 1.51 12.70 -6.16
N GLU A 35 1.87 13.83 -5.61
CA GLU A 35 2.88 14.71 -6.21
C GLU A 35 4.21 13.97 -6.36
N ARG A 36 4.95 14.27 -7.43
CA ARG A 36 6.20 13.55 -7.75
C ARG A 36 7.20 13.59 -6.60
N VAL A 37 7.30 14.73 -5.90
CA VAL A 37 8.20 14.90 -4.76
C VAL A 37 7.85 13.97 -3.61
N VAL A 38 6.55 13.75 -3.34
CA VAL A 38 6.07 12.85 -2.29
C VAL A 38 6.49 11.40 -2.58
N LEU A 39 6.48 10.98 -3.85
CA LEU A 39 6.97 9.65 -4.22
C LEU A 39 8.49 9.50 -4.07
N TYR A 40 9.26 10.57 -4.33
CA TYR A 40 10.70 10.56 -4.08
C TYR A 40 11.02 10.48 -2.58
N GLU A 41 10.30 11.22 -1.74
CA GLU A 41 10.43 11.16 -0.27
C GLU A 41 10.08 9.77 0.26
N ALA A 42 9.00 9.17 -0.25
CA ALA A 42 8.52 7.86 0.16
C ALA A 42 9.28 6.67 -0.48
N VAL A 43 10.27 6.89 -1.35
CA VAL A 43 10.89 5.81 -2.15
C VAL A 43 11.40 4.62 -1.33
N GLN A 44 11.78 4.84 -0.07
CA GLN A 44 12.25 3.78 0.84
C GLN A 44 11.14 2.82 1.28
N GLU A 45 9.89 3.30 1.30
CA GLU A 45 8.69 2.51 1.58
C GLU A 45 8.36 1.56 0.43
N PHE A 46 8.80 1.88 -0.79
CA PHE A 46 8.41 1.16 -1.98
C PHE A 46 9.20 -0.13 -2.21
N ARG A 47 8.46 -1.13 -2.68
CA ARG A 47 8.93 -2.30 -3.41
C ARG A 47 8.42 -2.24 -4.84
N VAL A 48 9.24 -2.77 -5.75
CA VAL A 48 8.89 -2.88 -7.17
C VAL A 48 9.11 -4.32 -7.62
N VAL A 49 8.33 -4.72 -8.62
CA VAL A 49 8.50 -5.98 -9.34
C VAL A 49 9.14 -5.68 -10.68
N GLU A 50 10.23 -6.37 -10.97
CA GLU A 50 11.00 -6.18 -12.19
C GLU A 50 11.10 -7.49 -12.97
N ALA A 51 10.88 -7.43 -14.27
CA ALA A 51 11.12 -8.53 -15.21
C ALA A 51 12.63 -8.72 -15.46
N PRO A 52 13.07 -9.88 -15.98
CA PRO A 52 14.49 -10.13 -16.29
C PRO A 52 15.12 -9.13 -17.28
N ASP A 53 14.32 -8.48 -18.12
CA ASP A 53 14.75 -7.46 -19.08
C ASP A 53 14.72 -6.03 -18.50
N GLY A 54 14.34 -5.88 -17.24
CA GLY A 54 14.30 -4.60 -16.53
C GLY A 54 12.97 -3.86 -16.58
N GLU A 55 11.92 -4.44 -17.20
CA GLU A 55 10.58 -3.86 -17.20
C GLU A 55 9.98 -3.83 -15.78
N LEU A 56 9.34 -2.72 -15.41
CA LEU A 56 8.66 -2.59 -14.12
C LEU A 56 7.23 -3.10 -14.22
N LEU A 57 6.97 -4.24 -13.57
CA LEU A 57 5.70 -4.97 -13.66
C LEU A 57 4.70 -4.62 -12.56
N GLY A 58 5.16 -3.96 -11.49
CA GLY A 58 4.33 -3.59 -10.36
C GLY A 58 5.07 -2.78 -9.29
N CYS A 59 4.32 -2.15 -8.41
CA CYS A 59 4.84 -1.48 -7.22
C CYS A 59 3.88 -1.62 -6.04
N GLY A 60 4.41 -1.41 -4.84
CA GLY A 60 3.63 -1.29 -3.61
C GLY A 60 4.49 -0.68 -2.52
N ALA A 61 3.87 -0.02 -1.55
CA ALA A 61 4.56 0.65 -0.46
C ALA A 61 4.03 0.18 0.89
N LEU A 62 4.93 0.11 1.87
CA LEU A 62 4.60 -0.07 3.28
C LEU A 62 4.87 1.23 4.02
N HIS A 63 3.82 1.85 4.54
CA HIS A 63 3.93 3.06 5.35
C HIS A 63 3.72 2.72 6.82
N VAL A 64 4.69 3.04 7.67
CA VAL A 64 4.56 2.84 9.13
C VAL A 64 3.77 4.00 9.71
N MET A 65 2.69 3.72 10.42
CA MET A 65 1.88 4.76 11.07
C MET A 65 2.20 4.89 12.56
N TRP A 66 2.40 3.75 13.22
CA TRP A 66 2.57 3.65 14.66
C TRP A 66 3.50 2.48 15.02
N GLU A 67 3.70 2.24 16.32
CA GLU A 67 4.61 1.20 16.81
C GLU A 67 4.25 -0.21 16.32
N ASP A 68 2.95 -0.49 16.12
CA ASP A 68 2.44 -1.82 15.79
C ASP A 68 1.60 -1.87 14.51
N LEU A 69 1.39 -0.71 13.87
CA LEU A 69 0.46 -0.51 12.76
C LEU A 69 1.14 0.11 11.52
N GLY A 70 0.95 -0.54 10.38
CA GLY A 70 1.33 0.00 9.07
C GLY A 70 0.22 -0.08 8.03
N GLU A 71 0.40 0.66 6.94
CA GLU A 71 -0.49 0.70 5.78
C GLU A 71 0.17 0.08 4.56
N VAL A 72 -0.56 -0.77 3.85
CA VAL A 72 -0.20 -1.13 2.46
C VAL A 72 -0.77 -0.07 1.52
N ARG A 73 0.13 0.68 0.86
CA ARG A 73 -0.21 1.78 -0.05
C ARG A 73 0.22 1.49 -1.48
N THR A 74 -0.46 2.15 -2.42
CA THR A 74 -0.03 2.24 -3.83
C THR A 74 0.32 0.87 -4.44
N LEU A 75 -0.46 -0.16 -4.07
CA LEU A 75 -0.27 -1.51 -4.59
C LEU A 75 -0.87 -1.57 -6.01
N ALA A 76 -0.01 -1.72 -7.00
CA ALA A 76 -0.36 -1.71 -8.41
C ALA A 76 0.44 -2.76 -9.19
N ALA A 77 -0.18 -3.37 -10.19
CA ALA A 77 0.47 -4.22 -11.17
C ALA A 77 0.13 -3.70 -12.58
N ALA A 78 1.05 -3.88 -13.53
CA ALA A 78 0.82 -3.53 -14.92
C ALA A 78 -0.40 -4.29 -15.47
N ASP A 79 -1.15 -3.67 -16.39
CA ASP A 79 -2.44 -4.21 -16.85
C ASP A 79 -2.35 -5.65 -17.39
N GLY A 80 -1.27 -5.98 -18.12
CA GLY A 80 -1.02 -7.33 -18.64
C GLY A 80 -0.61 -8.38 -17.61
N MET A 81 -0.36 -7.96 -16.36
CA MET A 81 0.15 -8.79 -15.27
C MET A 81 -0.93 -9.18 -14.25
N ARG A 82 -2.18 -8.73 -14.43
CA ARG A 82 -3.31 -9.19 -13.62
C ARG A 82 -3.43 -10.73 -13.71
N GLY A 83 -3.59 -11.37 -12.56
CA GLY A 83 -3.69 -12.84 -12.47
C GLY A 83 -2.36 -13.60 -12.64
N ARG A 84 -1.21 -12.92 -12.78
CA ARG A 84 0.11 -13.55 -12.93
C ARG A 84 0.95 -13.59 -11.64
N GLY A 85 0.34 -13.32 -10.49
CA GLY A 85 1.02 -13.40 -9.19
C GLY A 85 1.83 -12.18 -8.78
N VAL A 86 1.95 -11.12 -9.60
CA VAL A 86 2.71 -9.89 -9.27
C VAL A 86 2.19 -9.23 -7.98
N GLY A 87 0.88 -9.03 -7.88
CA GLY A 87 0.27 -8.45 -6.68
C GLY A 87 0.49 -9.30 -5.43
N HIS A 88 0.41 -10.64 -5.56
CA HIS A 88 0.68 -11.57 -4.46
C HIS A 88 2.11 -11.44 -3.97
N ALA A 89 3.09 -11.46 -4.89
CA ALA A 89 4.50 -11.35 -4.54
C ALA A 89 4.86 -10.00 -3.89
N LEU A 90 4.22 -8.90 -4.33
CA LEU A 90 4.37 -7.60 -3.68
C LEU A 90 3.82 -7.62 -2.26
N LEU A 91 2.57 -8.07 -2.07
CA LEU A 91 1.94 -8.06 -0.76
C LEU A 91 2.70 -8.96 0.24
N GLU A 92 3.09 -10.17 -0.17
CA GLU A 92 3.91 -11.06 0.64
C GLU A 92 5.24 -10.40 1.06
N ARG A 93 5.89 -9.67 0.15
CA ARG A 93 7.11 -8.93 0.49
C ARG A 93 6.85 -7.80 1.47
N LEU A 94 5.77 -7.04 1.29
CA LEU A 94 5.41 -5.93 2.18
C LEU A 94 5.02 -6.45 3.57
N GLU A 95 4.37 -7.60 3.68
CA GLU A 95 4.08 -8.26 4.95
C GLU A 95 5.36 -8.72 5.66
N ALA A 96 6.31 -9.29 4.91
CA ALA A 96 7.62 -9.63 5.46
C ALA A 96 8.40 -8.39 5.93
N ASP A 97 8.36 -7.30 5.16
CA ASP A 97 8.95 -6.02 5.56
C ASP A 97 8.28 -5.46 6.83
N ALA A 98 6.97 -5.61 6.97
CA ALA A 98 6.21 -5.19 8.16
C ALA A 98 6.62 -5.98 9.42
N LEU A 99 6.74 -7.29 9.30
CA LEU A 99 7.24 -8.16 10.36
C LEU A 99 8.68 -7.80 10.76
N GLU A 100 9.56 -7.51 9.78
CA GLU A 100 10.94 -7.09 10.03
C GLU A 100 11.03 -5.78 10.83
N LEU A 101 10.05 -4.89 10.65
CA LEU A 101 9.93 -3.63 11.39
C LEU A 101 9.26 -3.78 12.76
N GLY A 102 8.74 -4.96 13.10
CA GLY A 102 8.03 -5.22 14.36
C GLY A 102 6.55 -4.88 14.35
N LEU A 103 5.96 -4.60 13.17
CA LEU A 103 4.53 -4.37 13.06
C LEU A 103 3.76 -5.67 13.31
N THR A 104 2.63 -5.56 13.99
CA THR A 104 1.73 -6.70 14.26
C THR A 104 0.42 -6.57 13.51
N ARG A 105 0.14 -5.41 12.90
CA ARG A 105 -1.10 -5.14 12.17
C ARG A 105 -0.80 -4.37 10.89
N LEU A 106 -1.48 -4.76 9.82
CA LEU A 106 -1.52 -4.01 8.56
C LEU A 106 -2.96 -3.68 8.20
N PHE A 107 -3.18 -2.47 7.72
CA PHE A 107 -4.44 -2.11 7.08
C PHE A 107 -4.21 -1.67 5.64
N CYS A 108 -5.29 -1.66 4.87
CA CYS A 108 -5.33 -1.02 3.56
C CYS A 108 -6.74 -0.49 3.26
N LEU A 109 -6.80 0.38 2.27
CA LEU A 109 -8.02 0.88 1.65
C LEU A 109 -8.05 0.39 0.20
N THR A 110 -9.07 -0.39 -0.16
CA THR A 110 -9.05 -1.11 -1.45
C THR A 110 -10.43 -1.43 -2.00
N PHE A 111 -10.53 -1.49 -3.33
CA PHE A 111 -11.68 -2.09 -4.03
C PHE A 111 -11.49 -3.59 -4.28
N GLU A 112 -10.25 -4.09 -4.16
CA GLU A 112 -9.87 -5.47 -4.48
C GLU A 112 -9.97 -6.35 -3.22
N THR A 113 -11.15 -6.36 -2.57
CA THR A 113 -11.37 -7.04 -1.29
C THR A 113 -11.07 -8.54 -1.36
N ASP A 114 -11.50 -9.22 -2.42
CA ASP A 114 -11.24 -10.64 -2.66
C ASP A 114 -9.73 -10.96 -2.71
N PHE A 115 -8.92 -10.05 -3.26
CA PHE A 115 -7.47 -10.22 -3.30
C PHE A 115 -6.89 -10.15 -1.89
N PHE A 116 -7.24 -9.13 -1.11
CA PHE A 116 -6.73 -8.96 0.26
C PHE A 116 -7.27 -10.03 1.22
N GLN A 117 -8.51 -10.50 1.05
CA GLN A 117 -9.08 -11.60 1.82
C GLN A 117 -8.30 -12.92 1.65
N ARG A 118 -7.80 -13.21 0.43
CA ARG A 118 -6.93 -14.38 0.20
C ARG A 118 -5.61 -14.30 0.94
N HIS A 119 -5.18 -13.09 1.32
CA HIS A 119 -4.01 -12.84 2.15
C HIS A 119 -4.35 -12.71 3.64
N GLY A 120 -5.60 -12.95 4.05
CA GLY A 120 -6.01 -12.95 5.45
C GLY A 120 -6.38 -11.58 6.01
N PHE A 121 -6.62 -10.59 5.16
CA PHE A 121 -7.25 -9.34 5.59
C PHE A 121 -8.77 -9.54 5.77
N THR A 122 -9.33 -8.85 6.75
CA THR A 122 -10.77 -8.85 7.06
C THR A 122 -11.34 -7.44 7.04
N GLU A 123 -12.59 -7.30 6.60
CA GLU A 123 -13.25 -5.99 6.52
C GLU A 123 -13.52 -5.45 7.92
N ILE A 124 -13.26 -4.17 8.11
CA ILE A 124 -13.49 -3.50 9.38
C ILE A 124 -14.36 -2.27 9.21
N GLY A 125 -15.29 -2.07 10.16
CA GLY A 125 -16.12 -0.87 10.24
C GLY A 125 -15.38 0.34 10.82
N GLU A 126 -16.14 1.37 11.18
CA GLU A 126 -15.65 2.55 11.86
C GLU A 126 -15.27 2.23 13.33
N GLY A 127 -14.14 2.78 13.83
CA GLY A 127 -13.80 2.75 15.27
C GLY A 127 -12.83 1.67 15.77
N VAL A 128 -11.90 1.17 14.94
CA VAL A 128 -10.98 0.06 15.32
C VAL A 128 -9.67 0.53 15.99
N VAL A 129 -9.48 1.84 16.16
CA VAL A 129 -8.24 2.40 16.72
C VAL A 129 -8.44 2.72 18.20
N PRO A 130 -7.59 2.22 19.11
CA PRO A 130 -7.62 2.60 20.52
C PRO A 130 -7.54 4.13 20.69
N PRO A 131 -8.28 4.75 21.64
CA PRO A 131 -8.34 6.21 21.79
C PRO A 131 -6.97 6.89 21.95
N GLU A 132 -6.02 6.23 22.60
CA GLU A 132 -4.65 6.69 22.80
C GLU A 132 -3.84 6.73 21.50
N VAL A 133 -3.94 5.69 20.67
CA VAL A 133 -3.31 5.64 19.33
C VAL A 133 -3.98 6.63 18.39
N TYR A 134 -5.31 6.75 18.50
CA TYR A 134 -6.10 7.73 17.75
C TYR A 134 -5.58 9.15 18.01
N ALA A 135 -5.41 9.54 19.27
CA ALA A 135 -4.98 10.89 19.66
C ALA A 135 -3.60 11.28 19.09
N GLU A 136 -2.70 10.31 18.92
CA GLU A 136 -1.39 10.53 18.31
C GLU A 136 -1.48 10.55 16.77
N LEU A 137 -2.21 9.61 16.17
CA LEU A 137 -2.42 9.55 14.72
C LEU A 137 -3.16 10.80 14.18
N VAL A 138 -4.02 11.46 14.98
CA VAL A 138 -4.67 12.75 14.62
C VAL A 138 -3.67 13.87 14.36
N ARG A 139 -2.46 13.79 14.94
CA ARG A 139 -1.42 14.80 14.76
C ARG A 139 -0.65 14.63 13.45
N SER A 140 -0.80 13.48 12.78
CA SER A 140 -0.17 13.24 11.49
C SER A 140 -0.80 14.14 10.42
N THR A 141 0.05 14.72 9.57
CA THR A 141 -0.39 15.44 8.36
C THR A 141 -0.52 14.51 7.16
N ASP A 142 -0.33 13.21 7.34
CA ASP A 142 -0.43 12.22 6.28
C ASP A 142 -1.90 11.86 5.99
N ASP A 143 -2.30 11.97 4.72
CA ASP A 143 -3.68 11.76 4.30
C ASP A 143 -4.17 10.33 4.54
N GLY A 144 -3.31 9.31 4.39
CA GLY A 144 -3.70 7.91 4.63
C GLY A 144 -3.91 7.62 6.12
N VAL A 145 -3.12 8.26 6.99
CA VAL A 145 -3.35 8.21 8.44
C VAL A 145 -4.72 8.75 8.80
N ALA A 146 -5.10 9.84 8.18
CA ALA A 146 -6.31 10.50 8.54
C ALA A 146 -7.56 9.89 7.86
N GLU A 147 -7.42 9.25 6.68
CA GLU A 147 -8.45 8.36 6.11
C GLU A 147 -8.68 7.11 6.98
N PHE A 148 -7.64 6.54 7.58
CA PHE A 148 -7.77 5.40 8.50
C PHE A 148 -8.53 5.77 9.77
N LEU A 149 -8.28 6.95 10.33
CA LEU A 149 -8.92 7.41 11.55
C LEU A 149 -10.33 7.96 11.36
N ASP A 150 -10.79 8.12 10.13
CA ASP A 150 -12.07 8.79 9.82
C ASP A 150 -12.20 10.13 10.55
N LEU A 151 -11.10 10.91 10.57
CA LEU A 151 -11.10 12.21 11.21
C LEU A 151 -12.01 13.14 10.43
N ALA A 152 -12.96 13.81 11.08
CA ALA A 152 -13.81 14.83 10.45
C ALA A 152 -13.03 15.99 9.76
N ARG A 153 -11.70 16.05 9.90
CA ARG A 153 -10.80 16.99 9.19
C ARG A 153 -10.13 16.41 7.93
N VAL A 154 -10.07 15.09 7.77
CA VAL A 154 -9.54 14.46 6.55
C VAL A 154 -10.63 13.66 5.91
N LYS A 155 -10.81 13.92 4.62
CA LYS A 155 -11.91 13.43 3.81
C LYS A 155 -12.22 11.98 4.16
N GLN A 156 -13.45 11.77 4.64
CA GLN A 156 -14.15 10.50 4.59
C GLN A 156 -13.67 9.72 3.37
N ASN A 157 -13.11 8.52 3.57
CA ASN A 157 -12.80 7.52 2.55
C ASN A 157 -12.94 8.08 1.13
N THR A 158 -11.89 8.74 0.63
CA THR A 158 -12.01 9.69 -0.50
C THR A 158 -12.53 9.04 -1.77
N LEU A 159 -12.32 7.72 -1.90
CA LEU A 159 -12.74 6.92 -3.05
C LEU A 159 -13.96 6.05 -2.76
N GLY A 160 -14.41 5.92 -1.51
CA GLY A 160 -15.50 5.02 -1.13
C GLY A 160 -15.11 3.54 -1.19
N ASN A 161 -13.83 3.21 -0.94
CA ASN A 161 -13.30 1.85 -0.99
C ASN A 161 -13.38 1.14 0.39
N THR A 162 -13.08 -0.15 0.45
CA THR A 162 -13.25 -0.92 1.68
C THR A 162 -12.02 -0.81 2.58
N ARG A 163 -12.23 -0.63 3.88
CA ARG A 163 -11.18 -0.69 4.90
C ARG A 163 -10.97 -2.14 5.32
N MET A 164 -9.73 -2.60 5.22
CA MET A 164 -9.34 -3.98 5.48
C MET A 164 -8.20 -4.01 6.50
N LEU A 165 -8.22 -4.95 7.43
CA LEU A 165 -7.19 -5.13 8.46
C LEU A 165 -6.71 -6.58 8.50
N LYS A 166 -5.42 -6.79 8.70
CA LYS A 166 -4.79 -8.08 8.99
C LYS A 166 -3.97 -7.97 10.27
N THR A 167 -4.08 -8.98 11.13
CA THR A 167 -3.11 -9.21 12.20
C THR A 167 -2.03 -10.13 11.67
N LEU A 168 -0.77 -9.72 11.80
CA LEU A 168 0.40 -10.49 11.42
C LEU A 168 0.75 -11.46 12.58
N VAL A 169 0.98 -12.73 12.24
CA VAL A 169 1.34 -13.80 13.18
C VAL A 169 2.80 -14.23 13.01
#